data_AF-A0A7U2NHR0-F1
#
_entry.id   AF-A0A7U2NHR0-F1
#
_cell.length_a   1.000
_cell.length_b   1.000
_cell.length_c   1.000
_cell.angle_alpha   90.00
_cell.angle_beta   90.00
_cell.angle_gamma   90.00
#
_symmetry.space_group_name_H-M   'P 1'
#
loop_
_entity.id
_entity.type
_entity.pdbx_description
1 polymer ?
#
loop_
_entity_poly.entity_id
_entity_poly.type
_entity_poly.pdbx_seq_one_letter_code
_entity_poly.pdbx_strand_id
1 'polypeptide(L)'
;MKKLFSLLFLFVVLVGTLVGCKTANVLPPTIIEKTNTITKKEVVHDTIFETQKDSSYYKAWLDCQDGKVVFKTNIDSQKPKVETKKGNYLQPPKVNLKDNILTVDCEAEAQKMYAKWKDTYILESRQSNTSKPVLVERQLTWWQKIQIWCGRIFLVITLFSVVKFLIKFYKPI
;
A
#
# COMPACT_ATOMS: atom_id res chain seq x y z
N MET A 1 20.34 -73.56 -35.58
CA MET A 1 19.29 -72.88 -34.76
C MET A 1 19.85 -71.86 -33.76
N LYS A 2 20.81 -72.19 -32.87
CA LYS A 2 21.35 -71.25 -31.87
C LYS A 2 21.91 -69.92 -32.43
N LYS A 3 22.63 -69.95 -33.56
CA LYS A 3 23.17 -68.74 -34.21
C LYS A 3 22.10 -67.82 -34.80
N LEU A 4 20.98 -68.38 -35.27
CA LEU A 4 19.86 -67.61 -35.83
C LEU A 4 19.06 -66.92 -34.72
N PHE A 5 18.78 -67.64 -33.62
CA PHE A 5 18.16 -67.05 -32.42
C PHE A 5 19.02 -65.94 -31.80
N SER A 6 20.34 -66.11 -31.77
CA SER A 6 21.27 -65.08 -31.29
C SER A 6 21.25 -63.81 -32.14
N LEU A 7 21.07 -63.94 -33.47
CA LEU A 7 21.02 -62.82 -34.40
C LEU A 7 19.67 -62.09 -34.28
N LEU A 8 18.57 -62.84 -34.17
CA LEU A 8 17.24 -62.30 -33.95
C LEU A 8 17.13 -61.54 -32.62
N PHE A 9 17.69 -62.09 -31.54
CA PHE A 9 17.74 -61.44 -30.24
C PHE A 9 18.52 -60.12 -30.31
N LEU A 10 19.67 -60.12 -30.98
CA LEU A 10 20.50 -58.92 -31.12
C LEU A 10 19.82 -57.83 -31.97
N PHE A 11 19.06 -58.22 -32.99
CA PHE A 11 18.25 -57.31 -33.80
C PHE A 11 17.13 -56.65 -32.98
N VAL A 12 16.41 -57.43 -32.16
CA VAL A 12 15.35 -56.92 -31.28
C VAL A 12 15.90 -55.93 -30.25
N VAL A 13 17.06 -56.21 -29.66
CA VAL A 13 17.74 -55.30 -28.72
C VAL A 13 18.12 -53.99 -29.41
N LEU A 14 18.65 -54.04 -30.63
CA LEU A 14 19.05 -52.85 -31.37
C LEU A 14 17.84 -51.94 -31.69
N VAL A 15 16.76 -52.52 -32.21
CA VAL A 15 15.53 -51.78 -32.54
C VAL A 15 14.88 -51.18 -31.29
N GLY A 16 14.86 -51.91 -30.17
CA GLY A 16 14.31 -51.42 -28.90
C GLY A 16 15.03 -50.18 -28.35
N THR A 17 16.33 -50.04 -28.59
CA THR A 17 17.10 -48.86 -28.13
C THR A 17 16.88 -47.60 -28.96
N LEU A 18 16.34 -47.71 -30.18
CA LEU A 18 16.12 -46.59 -31.09
C LEU A 18 14.77 -45.90 -30.86
N VAL A 19 13.82 -46.55 -30.19
CA VAL A 19 12.50 -45.96 -29.85
C VAL A 19 12.61 -45.19 -28.53
N GLY A 20 13.28 -44.05 -28.55
CA GLY A 20 13.38 -43.16 -27.39
C GLY A 20 12.04 -42.46 -27.10
N CYS A 21 11.56 -42.56 -25.85
CA CYS A 21 10.43 -41.77 -25.36
C CYS A 21 10.74 -40.26 -25.45
N LYS A 22 9.82 -39.49 -26.05
CA LYS A 22 9.86 -38.02 -26.03
C LYS A 22 9.76 -37.55 -24.58
N THR A 23 10.78 -36.84 -24.10
CA THR A 23 10.73 -36.25 -22.75
C THR A 23 9.78 -35.04 -22.77
N ALA A 24 8.78 -35.03 -21.90
CA ALA A 24 7.91 -33.88 -21.73
C ALA A 24 8.62 -32.85 -20.85
N ASN A 25 8.79 -31.64 -21.37
CA ASN A 25 9.30 -30.52 -20.59
C ASN A 25 8.34 -30.23 -19.42
N VAL A 26 8.87 -30.15 -18.20
CA VAL A 26 8.08 -29.84 -17.01
C VAL A 26 8.10 -28.33 -16.81
N LEU A 27 6.91 -27.72 -16.73
CA LEU A 27 6.74 -26.29 -16.44
C LEU A 27 7.09 -26.03 -14.97
N PRO A 28 7.94 -25.04 -14.62
CA PRO A 28 8.21 -24.68 -13.24
C PRO A 28 6.97 -24.06 -12.56
N PRO A 29 6.86 -24.13 -11.21
CA PRO A 29 5.75 -23.52 -10.48
C PRO A 29 5.79 -21.99 -10.61
N THR A 30 4.69 -21.41 -11.05
CA THR A 30 4.50 -19.96 -11.12
C THR A 30 4.57 -19.35 -9.72
N ILE A 31 5.68 -18.69 -9.37
CA ILE A 31 5.77 -17.87 -8.16
C ILE A 31 5.06 -16.54 -8.47
N ILE A 32 3.89 -16.34 -7.88
CA ILE A 32 3.13 -15.10 -8.00
C ILE A 32 3.51 -14.21 -6.81
N GLU A 33 4.52 -13.35 -6.96
CA GLU A 33 4.79 -12.30 -5.98
C GLU A 33 3.79 -11.15 -6.18
N LYS A 34 2.83 -11.03 -5.25
CA LYS A 34 1.90 -9.90 -5.20
C LYS A 34 2.41 -8.88 -4.20
N THR A 35 3.12 -7.85 -4.68
CA THR A 35 3.51 -6.72 -3.84
C THR A 35 2.45 -5.62 -3.96
N ASN A 36 1.66 -5.42 -2.91
CA ASN A 36 0.68 -4.33 -2.85
C ASN A 36 1.37 -3.07 -2.27
N THR A 37 1.62 -2.06 -3.10
CA THR A 37 2.15 -0.77 -2.64
C THR A 37 0.98 0.21 -2.48
N ILE A 38 0.59 0.50 -1.24
CA ILE A 38 -0.48 1.46 -0.93
C ILE A 38 0.17 2.84 -0.75
N THR A 39 -0.04 3.75 -1.71
CA THR A 39 0.45 5.13 -1.60
C THR A 39 -0.70 6.02 -1.11
N LYS A 40 -0.57 6.54 0.12
CA LYS A 40 -1.52 7.51 0.70
C LYS A 40 -1.04 8.92 0.39
N LYS A 41 -1.88 9.74 -0.23
CA LYS A 41 -1.60 11.16 -0.48
C LYS A 41 -2.58 12.01 0.32
N GLU A 42 -2.07 12.76 1.29
CA GLU A 42 -2.84 13.77 2.04
C GLU A 42 -2.73 15.12 1.33
N VAL A 43 -3.87 15.74 1.01
CA VAL A 43 -3.91 17.10 0.45
C VAL A 43 -4.47 18.04 1.51
N VAL A 44 -3.75 19.12 1.79
CA VAL A 44 -4.16 20.17 2.73
C VAL A 44 -4.78 21.30 1.94
N HIS A 45 -5.99 21.72 2.33
CA HIS A 45 -6.71 22.83 1.71
C HIS A 45 -6.81 24.02 2.68
N ASP A 46 -6.58 25.22 2.16
CA ASP A 46 -6.77 26.47 2.89
C ASP A 46 -8.25 26.89 2.81
N THR A 47 -8.87 27.21 3.95
CA THR A 47 -10.28 27.63 4.04
C THR A 47 -10.42 29.04 4.61
N ILE A 48 -11.32 29.83 4.02
CA ILE A 48 -11.70 31.15 4.53
C ILE A 48 -12.87 30.97 5.50
N PHE A 49 -12.77 31.57 6.69
CA PHE A 49 -13.86 31.58 7.66
C PHE A 49 -14.60 32.91 7.61
N GLU A 50 -15.91 32.86 7.40
CA GLU A 50 -16.77 34.03 7.52
C GLU A 50 -17.36 34.07 8.93
N THR A 51 -17.07 35.14 9.68
CA THR A 51 -17.65 35.38 11.01
C THR A 51 -18.82 36.35 10.91
N GLN A 52 -19.90 36.05 11.61
CA GLN A 52 -21.06 36.94 11.65
C GLN A 52 -20.75 38.20 12.46
N LYS A 53 -21.32 39.34 12.04
CA LYS A 53 -21.22 40.60 12.78
C LYS A 53 -21.88 40.45 14.15
N ASP A 54 -21.19 40.92 15.19
CA ASP A 54 -21.70 40.92 16.56
C ASP A 54 -21.68 42.34 17.15
N SER A 55 -22.56 42.60 18.13
CA SER A 55 -22.66 43.89 18.80
C SER A 55 -23.08 43.75 20.26
N SER A 56 -22.41 44.47 21.15
CA SER A 56 -22.78 44.62 22.57
C SER A 56 -23.28 46.04 22.85
N TYR A 57 -24.16 46.19 23.86
CA TYR A 57 -24.80 47.48 24.17
C TYR A 57 -24.64 47.85 25.65
N TYR A 58 -24.45 49.14 25.91
CA TYR A 58 -24.42 49.75 27.24
C TYR A 58 -25.15 51.09 27.23
N LYS A 59 -26.03 51.32 28.21
CA LYS A 59 -26.72 52.58 28.43
C LYS A 59 -26.81 52.86 29.92
N ALA A 60 -26.47 54.08 30.31
CA ALA A 60 -26.60 54.54 31.68
C ALA A 60 -27.07 55.99 31.73
N TRP A 61 -27.78 56.32 32.81
CA TRP A 61 -28.10 57.70 33.15
C TRP A 61 -26.98 58.25 34.04
N LEU A 62 -26.49 59.45 33.71
CA LEU A 62 -25.49 60.17 34.48
C LEU A 62 -26.12 61.34 35.21
N ASP A 63 -25.59 61.67 36.38
CA ASP A 63 -25.97 62.82 37.17
C ASP A 63 -24.72 63.60 37.61
N CYS A 64 -24.88 64.87 37.92
CA CYS A 64 -23.79 65.72 38.40
C CYS A 64 -24.04 66.07 39.86
N GLN A 65 -23.19 65.54 40.76
CA GLN A 65 -23.25 65.80 42.19
C GLN A 65 -21.94 66.48 42.60
N ASP A 66 -22.04 67.70 43.13
CA ASP A 66 -20.90 68.49 43.61
C ASP A 66 -19.76 68.66 42.57
N GLY A 67 -20.13 68.87 41.30
CA GLY A 67 -19.18 69.02 40.18
C GLY A 67 -18.52 67.72 39.72
N LYS A 68 -18.92 66.57 40.28
CA LYS A 68 -18.47 65.23 39.88
C LYS A 68 -19.60 64.49 39.17
N VAL A 69 -19.27 63.87 38.05
CA VAL A 69 -20.21 63.04 37.28
C VAL A 69 -20.29 61.67 37.96
N VAL A 70 -21.52 61.23 38.26
CA VAL A 70 -21.82 59.95 38.90
C VAL A 70 -22.94 59.21 38.15
N PHE A 71 -23.02 57.89 38.28
CA PHE A 71 -24.14 57.14 37.72
C PHE A 71 -25.42 57.40 38.50
N LYS A 72 -26.52 57.67 37.80
CA LYS A 72 -27.82 57.88 38.43
C LYS A 72 -28.33 56.57 39.02
N THR A 73 -28.53 56.57 40.33
CA THR A 73 -28.96 55.40 41.11
C THR A 73 -30.48 55.30 41.17
N ASN A 74 -31.03 54.08 41.14
CA ASN A 74 -32.45 53.88 41.46
C ASN A 74 -32.65 54.00 42.98
N ILE A 75 -33.66 54.78 43.38
CA ILE A 75 -33.97 55.11 44.78
C ILE A 75 -34.23 53.85 45.62
N ASP A 76 -34.83 52.82 45.01
CA ASP A 76 -35.28 51.61 45.71
C ASP A 76 -34.21 50.53 45.90
N SER A 77 -33.09 50.59 45.17
CA SER A 77 -32.14 49.47 45.12
C SER A 77 -30.67 49.86 45.32
N GLN A 78 -30.37 51.16 45.46
CA GLN A 78 -29.00 51.69 45.54
C GLN A 78 -28.07 51.18 44.42
N LYS A 79 -28.63 50.69 43.31
CA LYS A 79 -27.92 50.23 42.12
C LYS A 79 -28.04 51.27 41.00
N PRO A 80 -26.97 51.54 40.25
CA PRO A 80 -27.00 52.46 39.13
C PRO A 80 -28.01 51.96 38.08
N LYS A 81 -28.78 52.89 37.50
CA LYS A 81 -29.75 52.59 36.45
C LYS A 81 -29.03 52.36 35.13
N VAL A 82 -28.58 51.13 34.94
CA VAL A 82 -27.78 50.69 33.78
C VAL A 82 -28.52 49.59 33.03
N GLU A 83 -28.62 49.75 31.71
CA GLU A 83 -29.08 48.71 30.79
C GLU A 83 -27.85 48.19 30.02
N THR A 84 -27.55 46.90 30.17
CA THR A 84 -26.47 46.24 29.43
C THR A 84 -27.02 45.06 28.65
N LYS A 85 -26.53 44.88 27.41
CA LYS A 85 -26.84 43.72 26.58
C LYS A 85 -25.57 43.08 26.08
N LYS A 86 -25.46 41.78 26.32
CA LYS A 86 -24.38 40.93 25.78
C LYS A 86 -24.64 40.65 24.29
N GLY A 87 -23.56 40.61 23.51
CA GLY A 87 -23.59 40.06 22.15
C GLY A 87 -23.55 38.52 22.17
N ASN A 88 -23.31 37.91 21.02
CA ASN A 88 -23.11 36.46 20.94
C ASN A 88 -21.71 36.05 21.45
N TYR A 89 -20.69 36.81 21.06
CA TYR A 89 -19.27 36.59 21.39
C TYR A 89 -18.67 37.77 22.17
N LEU A 90 -19.25 38.95 22.04
CA LEU A 90 -18.89 40.15 22.79
C LEU A 90 -19.48 40.10 24.20
N GLN A 91 -18.62 40.27 25.20
CA GLN A 91 -19.04 40.44 26.58
C GLN A 91 -19.71 41.82 26.79
N PRO A 92 -20.52 41.98 27.85
CA PRO A 92 -21.07 43.29 28.19
C PRO A 92 -19.92 44.31 28.40
N PRO A 93 -20.03 45.54 27.88
CA PRO A 93 -18.97 46.55 28.04
C PRO A 93 -18.71 46.83 29.52
N LYS A 94 -17.43 46.83 29.90
CA LYS A 94 -16.99 47.25 31.23
C LYS A 94 -16.86 48.75 31.23
N VAL A 95 -17.62 49.42 32.10
CA VAL A 95 -17.66 50.88 32.15
C VAL A 95 -17.16 51.35 33.50
N ASN A 96 -16.19 52.24 33.47
CA ASN A 96 -15.61 52.87 34.65
C ASN A 96 -15.70 54.39 34.51
N LEU A 97 -16.11 55.06 35.58
CA LEU A 97 -16.20 56.52 35.64
C LEU A 97 -15.32 57.00 36.77
N LYS A 98 -14.21 57.64 36.42
CA LYS A 98 -13.23 58.15 37.39
C LYS A 98 -12.77 59.54 36.98
N ASP A 99 -12.75 60.47 37.92
CA ASP A 99 -12.30 61.85 37.68
C ASP A 99 -13.01 62.53 36.49
N ASN A 100 -14.33 62.30 36.36
CA ASN A 100 -15.18 62.76 35.25
C ASN A 100 -14.83 62.19 33.86
N ILE A 101 -13.97 61.17 33.80
CA ILE A 101 -13.61 60.46 32.57
C ILE A 101 -14.35 59.12 32.55
N LEU A 102 -15.10 58.90 31.46
CA LEU A 102 -15.80 57.64 31.21
C LEU A 102 -14.92 56.74 30.34
N THR A 103 -14.44 55.64 30.90
CA THR A 103 -13.70 54.60 30.17
C THR A 103 -14.64 53.44 29.88
N VAL A 104 -14.68 53.01 28.62
CA VAL A 104 -15.53 51.90 28.14
C VAL A 104 -14.64 50.87 27.47
N ASP A 105 -14.54 49.69 28.08
CA ASP A 105 -13.77 48.57 27.56
C ASP A 105 -14.69 47.45 27.07
N CYS A 106 -14.41 46.94 25.88
CA CYS A 106 -15.13 45.82 25.29
C CYS A 106 -14.20 44.61 25.15
N GLU A 107 -14.61 43.46 25.70
CA GLU A 107 -13.86 42.21 25.60
C GLU A 107 -14.62 41.21 24.72
N ALA A 108 -13.89 40.58 23.80
CA ALA A 108 -14.38 39.49 22.97
C ALA A 108 -13.68 38.19 23.35
N GLU A 109 -14.42 37.09 23.48
CA GLU A 109 -13.78 35.78 23.66
C GLU A 109 -13.11 35.33 22.36
N ALA A 110 -11.89 34.80 22.47
CA ALA A 110 -11.16 34.29 21.32
C ALA A 110 -11.93 33.14 20.66
N GLN A 111 -12.41 33.36 19.44
CA GLN A 111 -13.09 32.34 18.67
C GLN A 111 -12.09 31.26 18.28
N LYS A 112 -12.30 30.03 18.77
CA LYS A 112 -11.46 28.88 18.42
C LYS A 112 -11.77 28.43 16.99
N MET A 113 -11.02 28.96 16.03
CA MET A 113 -11.12 28.59 14.62
C MET A 113 -10.40 27.24 14.40
N TYR A 114 -11.15 26.14 14.39
CA TYR A 114 -10.62 24.83 14.00
C TYR A 114 -11.26 24.43 12.66
N ALA A 115 -10.56 24.64 11.55
CA ALA A 115 -10.81 23.89 10.33
C ALA A 115 -9.52 23.21 9.94
N LYS A 116 -9.51 21.88 10.09
CA LYS A 116 -8.58 21.02 9.36
C LYS A 116 -9.46 20.15 8.50
N TRP A 117 -9.84 20.66 7.33
CA TRP A 117 -10.38 19.79 6.29
C TRP A 117 -9.20 18.98 5.74
N LYS A 118 -9.23 17.66 5.94
CA LYS A 118 -8.26 16.74 5.36
C LYS A 118 -8.96 15.75 4.44
N ASP A 119 -8.73 15.88 3.13
CA ASP A 119 -9.14 14.85 2.18
C ASP A 119 -8.02 13.80 2.10
N THR A 120 -8.37 12.55 2.43
CA THR A 120 -7.43 11.42 2.32
C THR A 120 -7.76 10.65 1.05
N TYR A 121 -6.92 10.79 0.02
CA TYR A 121 -7.02 9.96 -1.17
C TYR A 121 -6.16 8.72 -1.00
N ILE A 122 -6.80 7.56 -0.96
CA ILE A 122 -6.13 6.25 -1.00
C ILE A 122 -6.12 5.81 -2.46
N LEU A 123 -5.00 6.02 -3.15
CA LEU A 123 -4.80 5.48 -4.50
C LEU A 123 -4.32 4.03 -4.38
N GLU A 124 -5.25 3.08 -4.49
CA GLU A 124 -4.94 1.66 -4.58
C GLU A 124 -4.47 1.32 -6.00
N SER A 125 -3.20 1.57 -6.32
CA SER A 125 -2.60 1.07 -7.57
C SER A 125 -2.25 -0.41 -7.43
N ARG A 126 -3.13 -1.31 -7.87
CA ARG A 126 -2.78 -2.73 -8.04
C ARG A 126 -1.93 -2.92 -9.29
N GLN A 127 -0.62 -2.71 -9.19
CA GLN A 127 0.31 -3.16 -10.21
C GLN A 127 0.62 -4.65 -10.02
N SER A 128 -0.04 -5.51 -10.78
CA SER A 128 0.35 -6.90 -10.92
C SER A 128 1.47 -7.03 -11.95
N ASN A 129 2.72 -7.13 -11.50
CA ASN A 129 3.83 -7.49 -12.38
C ASN A 129 3.76 -8.98 -12.70
N THR A 130 3.22 -9.34 -13.87
CA THR A 130 3.20 -10.72 -14.34
C THR A 130 4.58 -11.08 -14.92
N SER A 131 5.45 -11.68 -14.12
CA SER A 131 6.67 -12.31 -14.64
C SER A 131 6.29 -13.61 -15.36
N LYS A 132 6.58 -13.68 -16.67
CA LYS A 132 6.36 -14.91 -17.47
C LYS A 132 7.25 -16.03 -16.91
N PRO A 133 6.76 -17.27 -16.74
CA PRO A 133 7.58 -18.38 -16.30
C PRO A 133 8.66 -18.66 -17.35
N VAL A 134 9.92 -18.49 -16.98
CA VAL A 134 11.05 -18.89 -17.81
C VAL A 134 11.09 -20.41 -17.81
N LEU A 135 11.05 -21.03 -18.99
CA LEU A 135 11.20 -22.47 -19.14
C LEU A 135 12.61 -22.85 -18.72
N VAL A 136 12.75 -23.48 -17.55
CA VAL A 136 14.02 -24.02 -17.07
C VAL A 136 14.09 -25.49 -17.47
N GLU A 137 15.16 -25.87 -18.18
CA GLU A 137 15.41 -27.25 -18.53
C GLU A 137 15.63 -28.09 -17.26
N ARG A 138 14.97 -29.26 -17.18
CA ARG A 138 15.09 -30.17 -16.04
C ARG A 138 16.54 -30.68 -15.94
N GLN A 139 17.23 -30.33 -14.86
CA GLN A 139 18.56 -30.87 -14.59
C GLN A 139 18.49 -32.39 -14.38
N LEU A 140 19.32 -33.13 -15.13
CA LEU A 140 19.42 -34.59 -14.98
C LEU A 140 19.98 -34.94 -13.60
N THR A 141 19.30 -35.82 -12.87
CA THR A 141 19.81 -36.30 -11.59
C THR A 141 21.09 -37.11 -11.79
N TRP A 142 21.94 -37.18 -10.77
CA TRP A 142 23.21 -37.90 -10.85
C TRP A 142 23.02 -39.38 -11.24
N TRP A 143 22.00 -40.05 -10.69
CA TRP A 143 21.62 -41.41 -11.08
C TRP A 143 21.21 -41.55 -12.54
N GLN A 144 20.45 -40.58 -13.07
CA GLN A 144 20.07 -40.56 -14.49
C GLN A 144 21.30 -40.41 -15.40
N LYS A 145 22.26 -39.57 -15.01
CA LYS A 145 23.53 -39.43 -15.75
C LYS A 145 24.31 -40.75 -15.78
N ILE A 146 24.37 -41.46 -14.65
CA ILE A 146 25.01 -42.77 -14.57
C ILE A 146 24.30 -43.77 -15.49
N GLN A 147 22.97 -43.83 -15.46
CA GLN A 147 22.21 -44.77 -16.30
C GLN A 147 22.43 -44.50 -17.79
N ILE A 148 22.47 -43.23 -18.22
CA ILE A 148 22.76 -42.86 -19.60
C ILE A 148 24.19 -43.31 -19.97
N TRP A 149 25.16 -43.12 -19.09
CA TRP A 149 26.54 -43.52 -19.34
C TRP A 149 26.69 -45.04 -19.45
N CYS A 150 26.05 -45.80 -18.56
CA CYS A 150 25.99 -47.26 -18.64
C CYS A 150 25.32 -47.75 -19.94
N GLY A 151 24.22 -47.11 -20.36
CA GLY A 151 23.55 -47.43 -21.63
C GLY A 151 24.45 -47.19 -22.85
N ARG A 152 25.23 -46.09 -22.86
CA ARG A 152 26.21 -45.80 -23.93
C ARG A 152 27.29 -46.86 -24.01
N ILE A 153 27.84 -47.30 -22.87
CA ILE A 153 28.85 -48.37 -22.83
C ILE A 153 28.26 -49.68 -23.36
N PHE A 154 27.04 -50.01 -22.96
CA PHE A 154 26.35 -51.20 -23.43
C PHE A 154 26.18 -51.19 -24.96
N LEU A 155 25.81 -50.04 -25.56
CA LEU A 155 25.70 -49.91 -27.02
C LEU A 155 27.03 -50.11 -27.76
N VAL A 156 28.15 -49.67 -27.19
CA VAL A 156 29.48 -49.90 -27.80
C VAL A 156 29.83 -51.38 -27.79
N ILE A 157 29.55 -52.08 -26.67
CA ILE A 157 29.81 -53.51 -26.52
C ILE A 157 28.94 -54.32 -27.49
N THR A 158 27.65 -53.98 -27.61
CA THR A 158 26.75 -54.67 -28.55
C THR A 158 27.23 -54.48 -29.98
N LEU A 159 27.58 -53.25 -30.40
CA LEU A 159 28.13 -52.96 -31.72
C LEU A 159 29.38 -53.80 -32.03
N PHE A 160 30.34 -53.85 -31.09
CA PHE A 160 31.56 -54.65 -31.26
C PHE A 160 31.25 -56.14 -31.39
N SER A 161 30.28 -56.64 -30.62
CA SER A 161 29.80 -58.02 -30.72
C SER A 161 29.18 -58.31 -32.09
N VAL A 162 28.38 -57.40 -32.65
CA VAL A 162 27.82 -57.53 -34.01
C VAL A 162 28.93 -57.62 -35.05
N VAL A 163 29.90 -56.71 -35.00
CA VAL A 163 31.00 -56.67 -35.97
C VAL A 163 31.82 -57.95 -35.90
N LYS A 164 32.18 -58.40 -34.69
CA LYS A 164 32.90 -59.67 -34.49
C LYS A 164 32.11 -60.87 -35.01
N PHE A 165 30.79 -60.88 -34.80
CA PHE A 165 29.91 -61.93 -35.29
C PHE A 165 29.83 -61.93 -36.82
N LEU A 166 29.71 -60.76 -37.46
CA LEU A 166 29.70 -60.60 -38.91
C LEU A 166 31.03 -61.03 -39.56
N ILE A 167 32.17 -60.62 -38.99
CA ILE A 167 33.50 -61.05 -39.46
C ILE A 167 33.62 -62.58 -39.40
N LYS A 168 33.17 -63.20 -38.29
CA LYS A 168 33.17 -64.66 -38.14
C LYS A 168 32.22 -65.38 -39.11
N PHE A 169 31.17 -64.71 -39.58
CA PHE A 169 30.26 -65.26 -40.58
C PHE A 169 30.77 -65.11 -42.01
N TYR A 170 31.48 -64.01 -42.32
CA TYR A 170 32.00 -63.72 -43.66
C TYR A 170 33.35 -64.39 -43.95
N LYS A 171 34.18 -64.63 -42.92
CA LYS A 171 35.39 -65.47 -43.00
C LYS A 171 35.23 -66.66 -42.04
N PRO A 172 34.65 -67.78 -42.49
CA PRO A 172 34.75 -69.02 -41.74
C PRO A 172 36.19 -69.53 -41.92
N ILE A 173 37.07 -69.25 -40.97
CA ILE A 173 38.20 -70.16 -40.73
C ILE A 173 37.62 -71.42 -40.10
#